data_AF-A0A0G4N4N5-F1
#
_entry.id   AF-A0A0G4N4N5-F1
#
_cell.length_a   1.000
_cell.length_b   1.000
_cell.length_c   1.000
_cell.angle_alpha   90.00
_cell.angle_beta   90.00
_cell.angle_gamma   90.00
#
_symmetry.space_group_name_H-M   'P 1'
#
loop_
_entity.id
_entity.type
_entity.pdbx_description
1 polymer ?
#
loop_
_entity_poly.entity_id
_entity_poly.type
_entity_poly.pdbx_seq_one_letter_code
_entity_poly.pdbx_strand_id
1 'polypeptide(L)'
;MAKFQVGWYRFIPFLGYHHVLMILIAIAIIMLSLLLAGCSSSSPLIPDIFLLTIYYENYEARPDTAQVDYNVHTAISNIAGDARLATRVGYFGICISPDGGSWLCSNNATSLANEVSVDQDPLNLIWLASEFKDMVVFPYLIIIAIIFAFICFLLLATFPGWHEEEDSEGSDREVKPFPSRPVSQISLAIIFIASIFVLVSVLWQHTASVAASIIAQDFGNGAVRSAVGTSAMVLGWFSFALLIIVTIGLLVMILSIRLWWSDYSRRSNGYFGCETTGDDEGNIATVTTWSRYLVKQLAGKEKIDHSWYKVNVVVRWSATPTQTVVLIFDAPKELERRLPRPLLEPVTKELLRDPFLIHLCLAEEVVRVQNDAVWSLRTYVRDLEKQRTKENPSPDYQRLHDLARHAIHICETLDLGAVSMESTLAHHAVLADEAPAAAADHRARFTHRHVHQRLEFFKHMFESLRCRSSSNKERLDNEMQLAFHTVAQHDSRTGVEIARAAQSDSAAMKTISFLTLAFLPATFISAVFSMSFFNVDDDTGEWSVSNRIWIYWAFAVPVTLLTTGLWYRWQRRLYQPMIKVSHDKTK
;
A
#
# COMPACT_ATOMS: atom_id res chain seq x y z
N MET A 1 19.96 -28.36 -31.17
CA MET A 1 18.98 -28.12 -30.08
C MET A 1 19.40 -27.02 -29.07
N ALA A 2 20.42 -26.20 -29.34
CA ALA A 2 20.90 -25.15 -28.41
C ALA A 2 20.52 -23.70 -28.80
N LYS A 3 20.05 -23.46 -30.05
CA LYS A 3 19.69 -22.10 -30.51
C LYS A 3 18.27 -21.66 -30.16
N PHE A 4 17.39 -22.57 -29.75
CA PHE A 4 16.01 -22.24 -29.37
C PHE A 4 15.89 -21.80 -27.89
N GLN A 5 16.86 -22.16 -27.04
CA GLN A 5 16.88 -21.77 -25.62
C GLN A 5 17.35 -20.31 -25.38
N VAL A 6 18.10 -19.71 -26.31
CA VAL A 6 18.66 -18.36 -26.13
C VAL A 6 17.66 -17.24 -26.51
N GLY A 7 16.70 -17.54 -27.38
CA GLY A 7 15.67 -16.56 -27.80
C GLY A 7 14.68 -16.22 -26.68
N TRP A 8 14.26 -17.22 -25.90
CA TRP A 8 13.31 -17.02 -24.80
C TRP A 8 13.92 -16.22 -23.64
N TYR A 9 15.20 -16.44 -23.31
CA TYR A 9 15.89 -15.73 -22.21
C TYR A 9 16.00 -14.21 -22.40
N ARG A 10 15.96 -13.71 -23.64
CA ARG A 10 15.94 -12.26 -23.92
C ARG A 10 14.60 -11.59 -23.60
N PHE A 11 13.50 -12.33 -23.59
CA PHE A 11 12.17 -11.81 -23.23
C PHE A 11 11.83 -12.01 -21.74
N ILE A 12 12.58 -12.85 -21.02
CA ILE A 12 12.42 -13.11 -19.58
C ILE A 12 12.51 -11.85 -18.69
N PRO A 13 13.36 -10.82 -18.94
CA PRO A 13 13.33 -9.62 -18.09
C PRO A 13 12.03 -8.81 -18.24
N PHE A 14 11.40 -8.83 -19.43
CA PHE A 14 10.15 -8.08 -19.70
C PHE A 14 8.87 -8.86 -19.40
N LEU A 15 8.89 -10.20 -19.47
CA LEU A 15 7.69 -11.02 -19.28
C LEU A 15 7.44 -11.32 -17.80
N GLY A 16 6.88 -10.33 -17.09
CA GLY A 16 6.43 -10.54 -15.71
C GLY A 16 5.31 -11.59 -15.61
N TYR A 17 5.20 -12.27 -14.46
CA TYR A 17 4.14 -13.26 -14.18
C TYR A 17 2.72 -12.78 -14.56
N HIS A 18 2.40 -11.50 -14.31
CA HIS A 18 1.12 -10.91 -14.66
C HIS A 18 0.91 -10.78 -16.18
N HIS A 19 1.98 -10.62 -16.98
CA HIS A 19 1.89 -10.63 -18.45
C HIS A 19 1.48 -11.99 -19.00
N VAL A 20 1.96 -13.08 -18.40
CA VAL A 20 1.52 -14.44 -18.77
C VAL A 20 0.02 -14.57 -18.54
N LEU A 21 -0.47 -14.12 -17.37
CA LEU A 21 -1.90 -14.14 -17.07
C LEU A 21 -2.71 -13.25 -18.04
N MET A 22 -2.22 -12.06 -18.38
CA MET A 22 -2.86 -11.18 -19.36
C MET A 22 -2.95 -11.81 -20.75
N ILE A 23 -1.91 -12.51 -21.21
CA ILE A 23 -1.92 -13.21 -22.50
C ILE A 23 -2.97 -14.32 -22.50
N LEU A 24 -3.07 -15.11 -21.44
CA LEU A 24 -4.09 -16.16 -21.32
C LEU A 24 -5.51 -15.58 -21.33
N ILE A 25 -5.75 -14.46 -20.61
CA ILE A 25 -7.02 -13.75 -20.63
C ILE A 25 -7.33 -13.23 -22.04
N ALA A 26 -6.35 -12.62 -22.72
CA ALA A 26 -6.54 -12.09 -24.07
C ALA A 26 -6.92 -13.18 -25.07
N ILE A 27 -6.24 -14.33 -25.01
CA ILE A 27 -6.56 -15.51 -25.85
C ILE A 27 -7.99 -15.99 -25.55
N ALA A 28 -8.38 -16.09 -24.28
CA ALA A 28 -9.73 -16.49 -23.89
C ALA A 28 -10.80 -15.50 -24.40
N ILE A 29 -10.56 -14.19 -24.29
CA ILE A 29 -11.47 -13.15 -24.82
C ILE A 29 -11.64 -13.30 -26.34
N ILE A 30 -10.54 -13.48 -27.08
CA ILE A 30 -10.57 -13.66 -28.53
C ILE A 30 -11.38 -14.91 -28.90
N MET A 31 -11.12 -16.04 -28.23
CA MET A 31 -11.84 -17.28 -28.51
C MET A 31 -13.35 -17.20 -28.20
N LEU A 32 -13.74 -16.59 -27.07
CA LEU A 32 -15.15 -16.37 -26.74
C LEU A 32 -15.82 -15.40 -27.72
N SER A 33 -15.09 -14.39 -28.20
CA SER A 33 -15.59 -13.45 -29.21
C SER A 33 -15.79 -14.14 -30.57
N LEU A 34 -14.86 -15.01 -30.97
CA LEU A 34 -14.99 -15.83 -32.18
C LEU A 34 -16.15 -16.83 -32.08
N LEU A 35 -16.35 -17.42 -30.90
CA LEU A 35 -17.50 -18.30 -30.63
C LEU A 35 -18.83 -17.57 -30.83
N LEU A 36 -18.96 -16.35 -30.30
CA LEU A 36 -20.16 -15.52 -30.46
C LEU A 36 -20.36 -15.05 -31.91
N ALA A 37 -19.27 -14.69 -32.61
CA ALA A 37 -19.31 -14.22 -34.00
C ALA A 37 -19.41 -15.33 -35.06
N GLY A 38 -19.37 -16.60 -34.61
CA GLY A 38 -19.49 -17.78 -35.45
C GLY A 38 -20.78 -17.78 -36.28
N CYS A 39 -20.80 -18.57 -37.36
CA CYS A 39 -21.95 -18.67 -38.27
C CYS A 39 -22.30 -17.30 -38.90
N SER A 40 -21.29 -16.63 -39.48
CA SER A 40 -21.44 -15.36 -40.21
C SER A 40 -20.63 -15.33 -41.50
N SER A 41 -21.04 -14.50 -42.46
CA SER A 41 -20.37 -14.32 -43.75
C SER A 41 -19.12 -13.43 -43.68
N SER A 42 -18.62 -13.14 -42.48
CA SER A 42 -17.50 -12.21 -42.27
C SER A 42 -16.14 -12.76 -42.75
N SER A 43 -16.01 -14.08 -42.91
CA SER A 43 -14.83 -14.76 -43.47
C SER A 43 -15.18 -16.18 -43.91
N PRO A 44 -14.49 -16.76 -44.92
CA PRO A 44 -14.77 -18.11 -45.43
C PRO A 44 -14.66 -19.24 -44.38
N LEU A 45 -13.90 -19.02 -43.30
CA LEU A 45 -13.66 -20.00 -42.24
C LEU A 45 -14.65 -19.89 -41.06
N ILE A 46 -15.43 -18.81 -40.99
CA ILE A 46 -16.33 -18.52 -39.85
C ILE A 46 -17.63 -19.35 -39.87
N PRO A 47 -18.21 -19.72 -41.04
CA PRO A 47 -19.35 -20.62 -41.10
C PRO A 47 -19.11 -22.00 -40.49
N ASP A 48 -17.84 -22.44 -40.34
CA ASP A 48 -17.47 -23.69 -39.68
C ASP A 48 -17.49 -23.61 -38.14
N ILE A 49 -17.70 -22.42 -37.58
CA ILE A 49 -17.95 -22.20 -36.15
C ILE A 49 -19.47 -22.09 -35.97
N PHE A 50 -20.12 -23.22 -35.68
CA PHE A 50 -21.55 -23.30 -35.44
C PHE A 50 -21.84 -24.15 -34.20
N LEU A 51 -23.06 -24.04 -33.67
CA LEU A 51 -23.54 -24.76 -32.49
C LEU A 51 -24.20 -26.07 -32.91
N LEU A 52 -25.09 -25.98 -33.89
CA LEU A 52 -25.88 -27.07 -34.44
C LEU A 52 -25.87 -26.96 -35.96
N THR A 53 -25.67 -28.07 -36.66
CA THR A 53 -25.91 -28.17 -38.10
C THR A 53 -26.99 -29.21 -38.33
N ILE A 54 -27.97 -28.89 -39.18
CA ILE A 54 -29.02 -29.80 -39.61
C ILE A 54 -29.02 -29.78 -41.14
N TYR A 55 -28.97 -30.94 -41.77
CA TYR A 55 -28.86 -31.04 -43.23
C TYR A 55 -29.58 -32.26 -43.75
N TYR A 56 -30.02 -32.19 -45.00
CA TYR A 56 -30.60 -33.33 -45.69
C TYR A 56 -29.51 -34.32 -46.11
N GLU A 57 -29.69 -35.58 -45.75
CA GLU A 57 -28.87 -36.69 -46.22
C GLU A 57 -29.73 -37.94 -46.20
N ASN A 58 -29.85 -38.62 -47.34
CA ASN A 58 -30.57 -39.88 -47.42
C ASN A 58 -29.71 -41.01 -46.85
N TYR A 59 -30.23 -41.70 -45.83
CA TYR A 59 -29.56 -42.85 -45.21
C TYR A 59 -30.56 -43.94 -44.82
N GLU A 60 -30.08 -45.17 -44.63
CA GLU A 60 -30.92 -46.29 -44.24
C GLU A 60 -31.47 -46.07 -42.82
N ALA A 61 -32.80 -45.93 -42.72
CA ALA A 61 -33.51 -45.79 -41.46
C ALA A 61 -33.28 -47.02 -40.58
N ARG A 62 -33.09 -46.80 -39.27
CA ARG A 62 -32.86 -47.90 -38.31
C ARG A 62 -34.16 -48.22 -37.57
N PRO A 63 -34.64 -49.47 -37.61
CA PRO A 63 -35.83 -49.87 -36.85
C PRO A 63 -35.50 -50.01 -35.36
N ASP A 64 -36.38 -49.50 -34.49
CA ASP A 64 -36.29 -49.63 -33.04
C ASP A 64 -37.62 -50.16 -32.46
N THR A 65 -37.55 -50.99 -31.42
CA THR A 65 -38.72 -51.51 -30.70
C THR A 65 -39.59 -50.44 -30.04
N ALA A 66 -39.06 -49.23 -29.80
CA ALA A 66 -39.79 -48.09 -29.26
C ALA A 66 -40.59 -47.31 -30.32
N GLN A 67 -40.40 -47.59 -31.62
CA GLN A 67 -41.13 -46.93 -32.70
C GLN A 67 -42.52 -47.54 -32.88
N VAL A 68 -43.56 -46.71 -32.77
CA VAL A 68 -44.96 -47.15 -32.93
C VAL A 68 -45.33 -47.38 -34.40
N ASP A 69 -44.82 -46.53 -35.29
CA ASP A 69 -44.95 -46.70 -36.74
C ASP A 69 -43.60 -46.48 -37.42
N TYR A 70 -42.96 -47.59 -37.81
CA TYR A 70 -41.70 -47.55 -38.54
C TYR A 70 -41.86 -46.98 -39.95
N ASN A 71 -43.04 -47.10 -40.59
CA ASN A 71 -43.22 -46.70 -41.99
C ASN A 71 -43.28 -45.17 -42.18
N VAL A 72 -43.34 -44.39 -41.09
CA VAL A 72 -43.28 -42.92 -41.13
C VAL A 72 -42.00 -42.43 -41.83
N HIS A 73 -40.88 -43.15 -41.71
CA HIS A 73 -39.63 -42.77 -42.37
C HIS A 73 -39.79 -42.70 -43.91
N THR A 74 -40.60 -43.58 -44.51
CA THR A 74 -40.88 -43.57 -45.95
C THR A 74 -41.66 -42.32 -46.36
N ALA A 75 -42.62 -41.89 -45.55
CA ALA A 75 -43.39 -40.67 -45.82
C ALA A 75 -42.49 -39.43 -45.71
N ILE A 76 -41.62 -39.36 -44.69
CA ILE A 76 -40.66 -38.28 -44.52
C ILE A 76 -39.65 -38.25 -45.68
N SER A 77 -39.14 -39.42 -46.09
CA SER A 77 -38.23 -39.53 -47.24
C SER A 77 -38.89 -39.09 -48.55
N ASN A 78 -40.16 -39.43 -48.78
CA ASN A 78 -40.90 -38.95 -49.95
C ASN A 78 -41.11 -37.42 -49.96
N ILE A 79 -41.29 -36.81 -48.78
CA ILE A 79 -41.41 -35.35 -48.65
C ILE A 79 -40.05 -34.68 -48.86
N ALA A 80 -38.98 -35.23 -48.27
CA ALA A 80 -37.62 -34.70 -48.38
C ALA A 80 -37.05 -34.84 -49.80
N GLY A 81 -37.42 -35.90 -50.52
CA GLY A 81 -37.00 -36.15 -51.90
C GLY A 81 -35.47 -36.13 -52.05
N ASP A 82 -35.00 -35.31 -53.01
CA ASP A 82 -33.58 -35.09 -53.31
C ASP A 82 -33.04 -33.77 -52.73
N ALA A 83 -33.68 -33.19 -51.71
CA ALA A 83 -33.22 -31.95 -51.07
C ALA A 83 -31.78 -32.12 -50.52
N ARG A 84 -30.95 -31.06 -50.66
CA ARG A 84 -29.52 -31.07 -50.25
C ARG A 84 -29.11 -29.89 -49.37
N LEU A 85 -30.09 -29.15 -48.85
CA LEU A 85 -29.85 -27.99 -48.01
C LEU A 85 -29.17 -28.37 -46.69
N ALA A 86 -28.12 -27.63 -46.34
CA ALA A 86 -27.52 -27.66 -45.01
C ALA A 86 -27.73 -26.32 -44.30
N THR A 87 -28.19 -26.38 -43.05
CA THR A 87 -28.43 -25.21 -42.20
C THR A 87 -27.58 -25.31 -40.94
N ARG A 88 -26.92 -24.21 -40.58
CA ARG A 88 -26.07 -24.08 -39.39
C ARG A 88 -26.57 -22.96 -38.51
N VAL A 89 -26.52 -23.15 -37.21
CA VAL A 89 -26.96 -22.18 -36.19
C VAL A 89 -25.75 -21.69 -35.40
N GLY A 90 -25.57 -20.38 -35.31
CA GLY A 90 -24.65 -19.71 -34.38
C GLY A 90 -25.40 -18.97 -33.29
N TYR A 91 -24.68 -18.18 -32.47
CA TYR A 91 -25.30 -17.40 -31.40
C TYR A 91 -26.18 -16.26 -31.90
N PHE A 92 -25.78 -15.59 -32.97
CA PHE A 92 -26.51 -14.43 -33.51
C PHE A 92 -27.09 -14.65 -34.90
N GLY A 93 -26.60 -15.63 -35.65
CA GLY A 93 -26.92 -15.85 -37.05
C GLY A 93 -27.16 -17.31 -37.43
N ILE A 94 -27.77 -17.50 -38.59
CA ILE A 94 -28.01 -18.78 -39.24
C ILE A 94 -27.30 -18.73 -40.60
N CYS A 95 -26.63 -19.80 -40.99
CA CYS A 95 -26.05 -19.96 -42.32
C CYS A 95 -26.69 -21.12 -43.05
N ILE A 96 -26.98 -20.95 -44.33
CA ILE A 96 -27.48 -22.01 -45.20
C ILE A 96 -26.52 -22.28 -46.35
N SER A 97 -26.50 -23.52 -46.82
CA SER A 97 -25.83 -23.95 -48.05
C SER A 97 -26.85 -24.74 -48.89
N PRO A 98 -27.53 -24.10 -49.85
CA PRO A 98 -28.61 -24.72 -50.64
C PRO A 98 -28.15 -25.90 -51.49
N ASP A 99 -26.98 -25.77 -52.12
CA ASP A 99 -26.47 -26.74 -53.11
C ASP A 99 -25.13 -27.39 -52.67
N GLY A 100 -24.76 -27.28 -51.39
CA GLY A 100 -23.44 -27.70 -50.89
C GLY A 100 -22.28 -26.79 -51.33
N GLY A 101 -22.59 -25.61 -51.89
CA GLY A 101 -21.66 -24.57 -52.30
C GLY A 101 -21.34 -23.56 -51.19
N SER A 102 -21.37 -22.26 -51.53
CA SER A 102 -21.07 -21.18 -50.57
C SER A 102 -22.13 -21.03 -49.48
N TRP A 103 -21.69 -20.63 -48.28
CA TRP A 103 -22.57 -20.35 -47.15
C TRP A 103 -23.16 -18.93 -47.23
N LEU A 104 -24.49 -18.84 -47.13
CA LEU A 104 -25.23 -17.58 -47.01
C LEU A 104 -25.71 -17.42 -45.57
N CYS A 105 -25.28 -16.36 -44.89
CA CYS A 105 -25.58 -16.17 -43.47
C CYS A 105 -26.40 -14.90 -43.23
N SER A 106 -27.40 -15.02 -42.36
CA SER A 106 -28.23 -13.88 -41.92
C SER A 106 -28.71 -14.11 -40.48
N ASN A 107 -28.96 -13.01 -39.78
CA ASN A 107 -29.61 -13.06 -38.47
C ASN A 107 -31.13 -13.21 -38.60
N ASN A 108 -31.69 -12.94 -39.78
CA ASN A 108 -33.11 -13.05 -40.08
C ASN A 108 -33.36 -14.32 -40.92
N ALA A 109 -34.02 -15.32 -40.33
CA ALA A 109 -34.36 -16.56 -41.01
C ALA A 109 -35.27 -16.33 -42.23
N THR A 110 -36.17 -15.34 -42.19
CA THR A 110 -37.07 -15.03 -43.31
C THR A 110 -36.30 -14.59 -44.55
N SER A 111 -35.18 -13.85 -44.38
CA SER A 111 -34.38 -13.47 -45.54
C SER A 111 -33.69 -14.67 -46.18
N LEU A 112 -33.32 -15.69 -45.40
CA LEU A 112 -32.71 -16.91 -45.92
C LEU A 112 -33.75 -17.81 -46.60
N ALA A 113 -34.95 -17.92 -46.00
CA ALA A 113 -36.05 -18.68 -46.58
C ALA A 113 -36.51 -18.13 -47.93
N ASN A 114 -36.42 -16.81 -48.15
CA ASN A 114 -36.76 -16.18 -49.43
C ASN A 114 -35.76 -16.51 -50.56
N GLU A 115 -34.55 -16.97 -50.23
CA GLU A 115 -33.51 -17.33 -51.21
C GLU A 115 -33.56 -18.83 -51.59
N VAL A 116 -34.49 -19.58 -51.00
CA VAL A 116 -34.58 -21.05 -51.12
C VAL A 116 -35.98 -21.43 -51.62
N SER A 117 -36.07 -22.41 -52.52
CA SER A 117 -37.37 -22.91 -53.01
C SER A 117 -37.96 -23.97 -52.07
N VAL A 118 -39.26 -24.23 -52.20
CA VAL A 118 -39.96 -25.26 -51.40
C VAL A 118 -39.34 -26.65 -51.60
N ASP A 119 -38.86 -26.96 -52.79
CA ASP A 119 -38.20 -28.25 -53.10
C ASP A 119 -36.81 -28.37 -52.46
N GLN A 120 -36.18 -27.25 -52.10
CA GLN A 120 -34.86 -27.23 -51.45
C GLN A 120 -34.97 -27.32 -49.91
N ASP A 121 -36.07 -26.84 -49.30
CA ASP A 121 -36.33 -26.95 -47.86
C ASP A 121 -37.73 -27.53 -47.51
N PRO A 122 -38.05 -28.75 -47.94
CA PRO A 122 -39.41 -29.32 -47.80
C PRO A 122 -39.85 -29.60 -46.34
N LEU A 123 -38.89 -29.70 -45.41
CA LEU A 123 -39.15 -29.91 -43.97
C LEU A 123 -38.91 -28.65 -43.13
N ASN A 124 -38.65 -27.50 -43.76
CA ASN A 124 -38.43 -26.22 -43.10
C ASN A 124 -37.26 -26.23 -42.08
N LEU A 125 -36.11 -26.78 -42.48
CA LEU A 125 -34.88 -26.78 -41.66
C LEU A 125 -34.45 -25.36 -41.28
N ILE A 126 -34.67 -24.36 -42.14
CA ILE A 126 -34.36 -22.95 -41.83
C ILE A 126 -35.20 -22.45 -40.65
N TRP A 127 -36.49 -22.83 -40.63
CA TRP A 127 -37.39 -22.47 -39.53
C TRP A 127 -37.00 -23.19 -38.23
N LEU A 128 -36.72 -24.49 -38.29
CA LEU A 128 -36.27 -25.27 -37.13
C LEU A 128 -34.97 -24.72 -36.53
N ALA A 129 -34.05 -24.30 -37.40
CA ALA A 129 -32.79 -23.65 -37.02
C ALA A 129 -33.03 -22.29 -36.32
N SER A 130 -33.99 -21.50 -36.80
CA SER A 130 -34.38 -20.24 -36.14
C SER A 130 -34.98 -20.49 -34.77
N GLU A 131 -35.88 -21.46 -34.64
CA GLU A 131 -36.53 -21.79 -33.37
C GLU A 131 -35.49 -22.21 -32.31
N PHE A 132 -34.51 -23.05 -32.69
CA PHE A 132 -33.42 -23.42 -31.80
C PHE A 132 -32.60 -22.19 -31.36
N LYS A 133 -32.26 -21.29 -32.29
CA LYS A 133 -31.51 -20.07 -31.99
C LYS A 133 -32.28 -19.14 -31.04
N ASP A 134 -33.56 -18.89 -31.31
CA ASP A 134 -34.32 -17.87 -30.62
C ASP A 134 -34.85 -18.34 -29.24
N MET A 135 -35.10 -19.66 -29.07
CA MET A 135 -35.68 -20.21 -27.84
C MET A 135 -34.67 -20.88 -26.90
N VAL A 136 -33.56 -21.40 -27.43
CA VAL A 136 -32.64 -22.25 -26.64
C VAL A 136 -31.28 -21.59 -26.41
N VAL A 137 -30.79 -20.83 -27.38
CA VAL A 137 -29.45 -20.23 -27.33
C VAL A 137 -29.45 -18.94 -26.50
N PHE A 138 -28.56 -18.86 -25.51
CA PHE A 138 -28.45 -17.70 -24.61
C PHE A 138 -27.02 -17.11 -24.60
N PRO A 139 -26.73 -16.06 -25.40
CA PRO A 139 -25.37 -15.50 -25.51
C PRO A 139 -24.97 -14.59 -24.33
N TYR A 140 -25.93 -14.05 -23.58
CA TYR A 140 -25.66 -12.91 -22.68
C TYR A 140 -24.71 -13.23 -21.51
N LEU A 141 -24.71 -14.46 -20.99
CA LEU A 141 -23.75 -14.87 -19.95
C LEU A 141 -22.30 -14.83 -20.47
N ILE A 142 -22.07 -15.21 -21.74
CA ILE A 142 -20.75 -15.14 -22.37
C ILE A 142 -20.32 -13.68 -22.57
N ILE A 143 -21.24 -12.81 -22.98
CA ILE A 143 -20.96 -11.37 -23.13
C ILE A 143 -20.54 -10.76 -21.78
N ILE A 144 -21.28 -11.04 -20.71
CA ILE A 144 -20.93 -10.55 -19.37
C ILE A 144 -19.57 -11.11 -18.92
N ALA A 145 -19.30 -12.39 -19.19
CA ALA A 145 -18.01 -13.00 -18.89
C ALA A 145 -16.85 -12.34 -19.65
N ILE A 146 -17.03 -11.99 -20.93
CA ILE A 146 -16.03 -11.25 -21.72
C ILE A 146 -15.77 -9.87 -21.10
N ILE A 147 -16.81 -9.15 -20.69
CA ILE A 147 -16.68 -7.84 -20.02
C ILE A 147 -15.87 -7.98 -18.73
N PHE A 148 -16.19 -8.98 -17.90
CA PHE A 148 -15.45 -9.26 -16.67
C PHE A 148 -13.99 -9.67 -16.93
N ALA A 149 -13.74 -10.52 -17.92
CA ALA A 149 -12.39 -10.88 -18.34
C ALA A 149 -11.61 -9.64 -18.83
N PHE A 150 -12.24 -8.74 -19.57
CA PHE A 150 -11.64 -7.50 -20.04
C PHE A 150 -11.34 -6.52 -18.89
N ILE A 151 -12.27 -6.35 -17.93
CA ILE A 151 -12.00 -5.57 -16.71
C ILE A 151 -10.84 -6.16 -15.94
N CYS A 152 -10.79 -7.49 -15.79
CA CYS A 152 -9.67 -8.18 -15.15
C CYS A 152 -8.35 -7.90 -15.90
N PHE A 153 -8.33 -7.99 -17.22
CA PHE A 153 -7.17 -7.63 -18.05
C PHE A 153 -6.69 -6.20 -17.79
N LEU A 154 -7.60 -5.22 -17.72
CA LEU A 154 -7.26 -3.84 -17.39
C LEU A 154 -6.70 -3.70 -15.97
N LEU A 155 -7.28 -4.39 -14.99
CA LEU A 155 -6.78 -4.39 -13.60
C LEU A 155 -5.39 -5.02 -13.52
N LEU A 156 -5.11 -6.10 -14.24
CA LEU A 156 -3.76 -6.67 -14.32
C LEU A 156 -2.77 -5.70 -15.01
N ALA A 157 -3.21 -4.88 -15.96
CA ALA A 157 -2.36 -3.86 -16.58
C ALA A 157 -1.98 -2.74 -15.61
N THR A 158 -2.77 -2.51 -14.54
CA THR A 158 -2.38 -1.59 -13.45
C THR A 158 -1.36 -2.18 -12.50
N PHE A 159 -0.98 -3.46 -12.67
CA PHE A 159 0.04 -4.04 -11.82
C PHE A 159 1.36 -3.35 -12.13
N PRO A 160 2.09 -2.93 -11.10
CA PRO A 160 3.34 -2.22 -11.29
C PRO A 160 4.31 -3.13 -12.06
N GLY A 161 4.73 -2.63 -13.22
CA GLY A 161 5.86 -3.18 -13.97
C GLY A 161 7.17 -2.99 -13.21
N TRP A 162 8.26 -3.46 -13.79
CA TRP A 162 9.59 -3.03 -13.36
C TRP A 162 9.70 -1.51 -13.57
N HIS A 163 10.01 -0.77 -12.52
CA HIS A 163 10.29 0.66 -12.64
C HIS A 163 11.69 0.92 -12.10
N GLU A 164 12.44 1.73 -12.83
CA GLU A 164 13.74 2.22 -12.41
C GLU A 164 13.51 3.39 -11.43
N GLU A 165 13.91 3.21 -10.17
CA GLU A 165 14.05 4.32 -9.23
C GLU A 165 15.50 4.79 -9.28
N GLU A 166 15.70 6.07 -9.59
CA GLU A 166 17.01 6.72 -9.57
C GLU A 166 17.38 6.99 -8.10
N ASP A 167 18.41 6.30 -7.61
CA ASP A 167 18.88 6.43 -6.23
C ASP A 167 19.50 7.83 -6.02
N SER A 168 19.68 8.25 -4.76
CA SER A 168 20.28 9.56 -4.40
C SER A 168 21.70 9.81 -4.95
N GLU A 169 22.32 8.80 -5.55
CA GLU A 169 23.63 8.84 -6.23
C GLU A 169 23.54 8.77 -7.78
N GLY A 170 22.34 8.83 -8.39
CA GLY A 170 22.17 8.85 -9.85
C GLY A 170 22.30 7.48 -10.53
N SER A 171 22.01 6.39 -9.81
CA SER A 171 22.03 5.02 -10.34
C SER A 171 20.61 4.48 -10.42
N ASP A 172 20.20 4.09 -11.63
CA ASP A 172 18.91 3.45 -11.89
C ASP A 172 18.82 2.08 -11.21
N ARG A 173 17.75 1.86 -10.45
CA ARG A 173 17.47 0.60 -9.75
C ARG A 173 16.12 0.04 -10.19
N GLU A 174 16.11 -1.14 -10.77
CA GLU A 174 14.87 -1.87 -11.04
C GLU A 174 14.24 -2.38 -9.74
N VAL A 175 13.14 -1.76 -9.30
CA VAL A 175 12.32 -2.22 -8.17
C VAL A 175 11.00 -2.76 -8.73
N LYS A 176 10.53 -3.89 -8.20
CA LYS A 176 9.20 -4.43 -8.52
C LYS A 176 8.26 -4.24 -7.33
N PRO A 177 7.37 -3.24 -7.36
CA PRO A 177 6.36 -3.08 -6.33
C PRO A 177 5.37 -4.26 -6.35
N PHE A 178 4.83 -4.63 -5.18
CA PHE A 178 3.76 -5.63 -5.14
C PHE A 178 2.43 -5.00 -5.56
N PRO A 179 1.55 -5.73 -6.29
CA PRO A 179 0.25 -5.22 -6.66
C PRO A 179 -0.59 -4.91 -5.42
N SER A 180 -1.43 -3.89 -5.52
CA SER A 180 -2.29 -3.51 -4.39
C SER A 180 -3.25 -4.65 -4.02
N ARG A 181 -3.46 -4.84 -2.70
CA ARG A 181 -4.38 -5.86 -2.17
C ARG A 181 -5.81 -5.75 -2.70
N PRO A 182 -6.45 -4.56 -2.74
CA PRO A 182 -7.83 -4.47 -3.23
C PRO A 182 -7.90 -4.83 -4.72
N VAL A 183 -6.95 -4.37 -5.54
CA VAL A 183 -6.95 -4.67 -6.97
C VAL A 183 -6.74 -6.17 -7.21
N SER A 184 -5.79 -6.81 -6.53
CA SER A 184 -5.55 -8.25 -6.69
C SER A 184 -6.74 -9.12 -6.23
N GLN A 185 -7.42 -8.74 -5.14
CA GLN A 185 -8.62 -9.44 -4.67
C GLN A 185 -9.82 -9.25 -5.63
N ILE A 186 -10.02 -8.03 -6.15
CA ILE A 186 -11.08 -7.74 -7.12
C ILE A 186 -10.81 -8.49 -8.43
N SER A 187 -9.58 -8.49 -8.94
CA SER A 187 -9.19 -9.26 -10.13
C SER A 187 -9.49 -10.75 -9.95
N LEU A 188 -9.16 -11.34 -8.79
CA LEU A 188 -9.46 -12.75 -8.50
C LEU A 188 -10.98 -13.02 -8.48
N ALA A 189 -11.76 -12.16 -7.83
CA ALA A 189 -13.21 -12.33 -7.74
C ALA A 189 -13.88 -12.23 -9.12
N ILE A 190 -13.51 -11.22 -9.91
CA ILE A 190 -14.09 -10.98 -11.24
C ILE A 190 -13.75 -12.12 -12.20
N ILE A 191 -12.50 -12.59 -12.24
CA ILE A 191 -12.11 -13.70 -13.13
C ILE A 191 -12.76 -15.02 -12.73
N PHE A 192 -12.94 -15.26 -11.43
CA PHE A 192 -13.63 -16.44 -10.93
C PHE A 192 -15.10 -16.44 -11.36
N ILE A 193 -15.80 -15.31 -11.19
CA ILE A 193 -17.19 -15.16 -11.65
C ILE A 193 -17.28 -15.33 -13.18
N ALA A 194 -16.36 -14.74 -13.95
CA ALA A 194 -16.30 -14.92 -15.41
C ALA A 194 -16.13 -16.41 -15.79
N SER A 195 -15.25 -17.14 -15.10
CA SER A 195 -15.04 -18.57 -15.35
C SER A 195 -16.31 -19.40 -15.09
N ILE A 196 -17.09 -19.07 -14.06
CA ILE A 196 -18.37 -19.71 -13.76
C ILE A 196 -19.40 -19.42 -14.87
N PHE A 197 -19.50 -18.17 -15.33
CA PHE A 197 -20.44 -17.82 -16.39
C PHE A 197 -20.11 -18.52 -17.71
N VAL A 198 -18.82 -18.63 -18.06
CA VAL A 198 -18.40 -19.40 -19.24
C VAL A 198 -18.72 -20.89 -19.05
N LEU A 199 -18.45 -21.47 -17.87
CA LEU A 199 -18.77 -22.87 -17.58
C LEU A 199 -20.27 -23.16 -17.77
N VAL A 200 -21.12 -22.34 -17.15
CA VAL A 200 -22.58 -22.49 -17.24
C VAL A 200 -23.04 -22.34 -18.69
N SER A 201 -22.52 -21.36 -19.42
CA SER A 201 -22.91 -21.11 -20.81
C SER A 201 -22.49 -22.23 -21.76
N VAL A 202 -21.24 -22.69 -21.66
CA VAL A 202 -20.70 -23.75 -22.52
C VAL A 202 -21.37 -25.08 -22.21
N LEU A 203 -21.62 -25.39 -20.93
CA LEU A 203 -22.36 -26.58 -20.53
C LEU A 203 -23.80 -26.54 -21.07
N TRP A 204 -24.50 -25.42 -20.85
CA TRP A 204 -25.87 -25.20 -21.35
C TRP A 204 -25.94 -25.37 -22.87
N GLN A 205 -25.03 -24.72 -23.60
CA GLN A 205 -25.03 -24.77 -25.06
C GLN A 205 -24.72 -26.17 -25.58
N HIS A 206 -23.77 -26.86 -24.97
CA HIS A 206 -23.41 -28.21 -25.38
C HIS A 206 -24.57 -29.19 -25.22
N THR A 207 -25.17 -29.24 -24.04
CA THR A 207 -26.27 -30.16 -23.76
C THR A 207 -27.49 -29.86 -24.61
N ALA A 208 -27.81 -28.57 -24.79
CA ALA A 208 -28.88 -28.12 -25.69
C ALA A 208 -28.64 -28.55 -27.14
N SER A 209 -27.42 -28.33 -27.67
CA SER A 209 -27.09 -28.66 -29.06
C SER A 209 -27.09 -30.17 -29.29
N VAL A 210 -26.57 -30.97 -28.35
CA VAL A 210 -26.61 -32.43 -28.42
C VAL A 210 -28.05 -32.95 -28.41
N ALA A 211 -28.89 -32.45 -27.49
CA ALA A 211 -30.29 -32.84 -27.42
C ALA A 211 -31.07 -32.49 -28.69
N ALA A 212 -30.91 -31.25 -29.18
CA ALA A 212 -31.54 -30.80 -30.42
C ALA A 212 -31.06 -31.62 -31.64
N SER A 213 -29.77 -31.97 -31.69
CA SER A 213 -29.20 -32.79 -32.76
C SER A 213 -29.83 -34.18 -32.81
N ILE A 214 -29.96 -34.84 -31.66
CA ILE A 214 -30.54 -36.19 -31.58
C ILE A 214 -32.02 -36.14 -31.95
N ILE A 215 -32.78 -35.21 -31.38
CA ILE A 215 -34.22 -35.08 -31.66
C ILE A 215 -34.47 -34.79 -33.15
N ALA A 216 -33.71 -33.88 -33.75
CA ALA A 216 -33.86 -33.54 -35.16
C ALA A 216 -33.55 -34.73 -36.08
N GLN A 217 -32.49 -35.49 -35.77
CA GLN A 217 -32.09 -36.66 -36.57
C GLN A 217 -33.07 -37.83 -36.41
N ASP A 218 -33.52 -38.12 -35.19
CA ASP A 218 -34.44 -39.23 -34.94
C ASP A 218 -35.85 -38.93 -35.46
N PHE A 219 -36.29 -37.66 -35.42
CA PHE A 219 -37.56 -37.25 -36.02
C PHE A 219 -37.54 -37.31 -37.55
N GLY A 220 -36.43 -36.88 -38.17
CA GLY A 220 -36.25 -36.92 -39.62
C GLY A 220 -35.79 -38.26 -40.19
N ASN A 221 -35.88 -39.35 -39.40
CA ASN A 221 -35.35 -40.68 -39.65
C ASN A 221 -35.24 -41.05 -41.14
N GLY A 222 -34.00 -41.16 -41.63
CA GLY A 222 -33.67 -41.56 -43.00
C GLY A 222 -33.54 -40.40 -44.01
N ALA A 223 -33.91 -39.17 -43.64
CA ALA A 223 -33.89 -38.00 -44.52
C ALA A 223 -33.07 -36.80 -43.98
N VAL A 224 -32.96 -36.65 -42.64
CA VAL A 224 -32.26 -35.53 -42.01
C VAL A 224 -31.17 -36.04 -41.08
N ARG A 225 -29.97 -35.46 -41.20
CA ARG A 225 -28.90 -35.63 -40.21
C ARG A 225 -28.61 -34.33 -39.50
N SER A 226 -28.10 -34.47 -38.28
CA SER A 226 -27.71 -33.34 -37.46
C SER A 226 -26.41 -33.62 -36.74
N ALA A 227 -25.63 -32.57 -36.50
CA ALA A 227 -24.39 -32.67 -35.76
C ALA A 227 -24.12 -31.41 -34.94
N VAL A 228 -23.35 -31.57 -33.87
CA VAL A 228 -22.87 -30.47 -33.04
C VAL A 228 -21.56 -29.94 -33.58
N GLY A 229 -21.39 -28.62 -33.60
CA GLY A 229 -20.15 -28.02 -34.08
C GLY A 229 -19.00 -28.19 -33.10
N THR A 230 -18.05 -29.06 -33.46
CA THR A 230 -16.87 -29.36 -32.63
C THR A 230 -15.96 -28.16 -32.45
N SER A 231 -15.84 -27.28 -33.46
CA SER A 231 -15.07 -26.04 -33.38
C SER A 231 -15.59 -25.10 -32.28
N ALA A 232 -16.91 -24.88 -32.22
CA ALA A 232 -17.53 -24.06 -31.19
C ALA A 232 -17.33 -24.65 -29.79
N MET A 233 -17.43 -25.98 -29.67
CA MET A 233 -17.19 -26.71 -28.44
C MET A 233 -15.75 -26.54 -27.93
N VAL A 234 -14.77 -26.68 -28.80
CA VAL A 234 -13.35 -26.49 -28.46
C VAL A 234 -13.09 -25.05 -28.02
N LEU A 235 -13.60 -24.05 -28.77
CA LEU A 235 -13.44 -22.64 -28.42
C LEU A 235 -14.02 -22.32 -27.03
N GLY A 236 -15.21 -22.85 -26.71
CA GLY A 236 -15.84 -22.66 -25.41
C GLY A 236 -15.07 -23.29 -24.26
N TRP A 237 -14.79 -24.60 -24.33
CA TRP A 237 -14.11 -25.33 -23.24
C TRP A 237 -12.66 -24.92 -23.06
N PHE A 238 -11.95 -24.61 -24.15
CA PHE A 238 -10.57 -24.14 -24.06
C PHE A 238 -10.51 -22.75 -23.42
N SER A 239 -11.43 -21.85 -23.76
CA SER A 239 -11.53 -20.54 -23.10
C SER A 239 -11.81 -20.69 -21.60
N PHE A 240 -12.71 -21.60 -21.20
CA PHE A 240 -12.96 -21.91 -19.80
C PHE A 240 -11.68 -22.39 -19.09
N ALA A 241 -10.95 -23.34 -19.68
CA ALA A 241 -9.70 -23.86 -19.11
C ALA A 241 -8.66 -22.75 -18.92
N LEU A 242 -8.50 -21.84 -19.89
CA LEU A 242 -7.61 -20.69 -19.77
C LEU A 242 -8.01 -19.78 -18.60
N LEU A 243 -9.30 -19.47 -18.44
CA LEU A 243 -9.79 -18.62 -17.34
C LEU A 243 -9.58 -19.30 -15.96
N ILE A 244 -9.70 -20.62 -15.87
CA ILE A 244 -9.39 -21.37 -14.64
C ILE A 244 -7.90 -21.33 -14.32
N ILE A 245 -7.03 -21.53 -15.31
CA ILE A 245 -5.57 -21.41 -15.13
C ILE A 245 -5.22 -20.02 -14.60
N VAL A 246 -5.84 -18.98 -15.16
CA VAL A 246 -5.64 -17.60 -14.68
C VAL A 246 -6.14 -17.41 -13.25
N THR A 247 -7.30 -17.97 -12.92
CA THR A 247 -7.87 -17.92 -11.57
C THR A 247 -6.95 -18.57 -10.55
N ILE A 248 -6.46 -19.78 -10.84
CA ILE A 248 -5.50 -20.49 -10.00
C ILE A 248 -4.19 -19.71 -9.90
N GLY A 249 -3.70 -19.14 -11.01
CA GLY A 249 -2.48 -18.34 -11.03
C GLY A 249 -2.57 -17.11 -10.12
N LEU A 250 -3.66 -16.36 -10.19
CA LEU A 250 -3.90 -15.24 -9.28
C LEU A 250 -4.01 -15.70 -7.81
N LEU A 251 -4.67 -16.83 -7.55
CA LEU A 251 -4.78 -17.39 -6.20
C LEU A 251 -3.41 -17.77 -5.65
N VAL A 252 -2.58 -18.49 -6.42
CA VAL A 252 -1.22 -18.87 -6.03
C VAL A 252 -0.36 -17.63 -5.78
N MET A 253 -0.45 -16.62 -6.63
CA MET A 253 0.25 -15.35 -6.42
C MET A 253 -0.16 -14.68 -5.10
N ILE A 254 -1.47 -14.57 -4.82
CA ILE A 254 -1.98 -13.96 -3.59
C ILE A 254 -1.58 -14.78 -2.36
N LEU A 255 -1.68 -16.11 -2.44
CA LEU A 255 -1.27 -17.01 -1.36
C LEU A 255 0.22 -16.94 -1.11
N SER A 256 1.07 -16.92 -2.15
CA SER A 256 2.52 -16.82 -2.00
C SER A 256 2.93 -15.55 -1.26
N ILE A 257 2.28 -14.41 -1.53
CA ILE A 257 2.52 -13.15 -0.83
C ILE A 257 2.10 -13.23 0.64
N ARG A 258 1.03 -13.97 0.97
CA ARG A 258 0.55 -14.16 2.35
C ARG A 258 1.32 -15.20 3.13
N LEU A 259 1.76 -16.28 2.47
CA LEU A 259 2.48 -17.38 3.11
C LEU A 259 3.91 -16.98 3.46
N TRP A 260 4.55 -16.18 2.60
CA TRP A 260 5.94 -15.80 2.79
C TRP A 260 6.13 -14.86 3.99
N TRP A 261 5.16 -14.00 4.27
CA TRP A 261 5.17 -13.13 5.44
C TRP A 261 3.77 -12.98 6.02
N SER A 262 3.57 -13.49 7.22
CA SER A 262 2.43 -13.06 8.03
C SER A 262 2.49 -11.53 8.20
N ASP A 263 1.32 -10.87 8.22
CA ASP A 263 1.28 -9.41 8.33
C ASP A 263 1.98 -8.88 9.59
N TYR A 264 2.00 -9.68 10.66
CA TYR A 264 2.72 -9.37 11.90
C TYR A 264 4.24 -9.40 11.70
N SER A 265 4.80 -10.40 10.99
CA SER A 265 6.24 -10.46 10.71
C SER A 265 6.67 -9.33 9.79
N ARG A 266 5.86 -8.96 8.78
CA ARG A 266 6.22 -7.86 7.87
C ARG A 266 6.28 -6.49 8.55
N ARG A 267 5.40 -6.25 9.52
CA ARG A 267 5.30 -4.97 10.26
C ARG A 267 6.23 -4.91 11.47
N SER A 268 6.85 -6.01 11.87
CA SER A 268 7.80 -6.03 12.96
C SER A 268 9.10 -5.30 12.59
N ASN A 269 9.66 -4.60 13.57
CA ASN A 269 10.96 -3.92 13.48
C ASN A 269 12.15 -4.89 13.59
N GLY A 270 11.92 -6.09 14.15
CA GLY A 270 12.90 -7.16 14.16
C GLY A 270 12.35 -8.45 14.75
N TYR A 271 12.92 -9.58 14.34
CA TYR A 271 12.66 -10.91 14.92
C TYR A 271 13.73 -11.89 14.45
N PHE A 272 13.80 -13.00 15.18
CA PHE A 272 14.55 -14.19 14.82
C PHE A 272 13.66 -15.42 15.00
N GLY A 273 13.77 -16.38 14.10
CA GLY A 273 13.16 -17.69 14.24
C GLY A 273 14.09 -18.77 13.70
N CYS A 274 13.99 -19.95 14.31
CA CYS A 274 14.77 -21.13 13.97
C CYS A 274 13.86 -22.35 13.98
N GLU A 275 13.96 -23.16 12.94
CA GLU A 275 13.26 -24.42 12.78
C GLU A 275 14.27 -25.50 12.38
N THR A 276 14.27 -26.59 13.13
CA THR A 276 15.06 -27.78 12.83
C THR A 276 14.14 -28.85 12.28
N THR A 277 14.64 -29.60 11.29
CA THR A 277 13.94 -30.74 10.70
C THR A 277 14.80 -31.98 10.88
N GLY A 278 14.19 -33.07 11.34
CA GLY A 278 14.86 -34.35 11.53
C GLY A 278 14.91 -35.17 10.24
N ASP A 279 15.88 -36.07 10.13
CA ASP A 279 15.81 -37.23 9.24
C ASP A 279 14.95 -38.36 9.86
N ASP A 280 14.72 -39.44 9.11
CA ASP A 280 13.94 -40.60 9.57
C ASP A 280 14.57 -41.29 10.81
N GLU A 281 15.83 -40.98 11.13
CA GLU A 281 16.58 -41.50 12.29
C GLU A 281 16.52 -40.55 13.50
N GLY A 282 15.89 -39.38 13.35
CA GLY A 282 15.75 -38.36 14.40
C GLY A 282 16.96 -37.43 14.56
N ASN A 283 17.95 -37.48 13.66
CA ASN A 283 19.06 -36.53 13.63
C ASN A 283 18.67 -35.26 12.86
N ILE A 284 19.33 -34.14 13.15
CA ILE A 284 19.04 -32.87 12.46
C ILE A 284 19.49 -32.92 10.99
N ALA A 285 18.53 -32.95 10.07
CA ALA A 285 18.76 -32.95 8.63
C ALA A 285 18.93 -31.54 8.06
N THR A 286 18.04 -30.61 8.44
CA THR A 286 18.14 -29.20 8.02
C THR A 286 17.80 -28.24 9.15
N VAL A 287 18.49 -27.10 9.16
CA VAL A 287 18.25 -25.97 10.06
C VAL A 287 17.87 -24.78 9.20
N THR A 288 16.62 -24.32 9.32
CA THR A 288 16.12 -23.13 8.64
C THR A 288 15.97 -22.02 9.66
N THR A 289 16.57 -20.88 9.38
CA THR A 289 16.46 -19.69 10.22
C THR A 289 15.97 -18.52 9.38
N TRP A 290 15.17 -17.66 9.98
CA TRP A 290 14.70 -16.42 9.37
C TRP A 290 14.89 -15.29 10.35
N SER A 291 15.46 -14.19 9.88
CA SER A 291 15.74 -13.03 10.70
C SER A 291 15.42 -11.73 9.97
N ARG A 292 15.01 -10.74 10.74
CA ARG A 292 14.81 -9.38 10.27
C ARG A 292 15.47 -8.40 11.22
N TYR A 293 16.23 -7.48 10.65
CA TYR A 293 16.80 -6.34 11.35
C TYR A 293 16.45 -5.07 10.58
N LEU A 294 15.79 -4.13 11.26
CA LEU A 294 15.63 -2.77 10.76
C LEU A 294 16.56 -1.85 11.54
N VAL A 295 17.24 -0.95 10.85
CA VAL A 295 18.06 0.09 11.47
C VAL A 295 17.72 1.43 10.85
N LYS A 296 17.43 2.43 11.69
CA LYS A 296 17.15 3.78 11.22
C LYS A 296 18.45 4.57 11.17
N GLN A 297 18.84 5.03 9.99
CA GLN A 297 20.00 5.91 9.81
C GLN A 297 19.54 7.36 9.67
N LEU A 298 20.34 8.29 10.20
CA LEU A 298 20.11 9.72 10.12
C LEU A 298 21.21 10.38 9.28
N ALA A 299 20.81 11.30 8.40
CA ALA A 299 21.69 12.06 7.53
C ALA A 299 21.26 13.54 7.45
N GLY A 300 22.13 14.40 6.91
CA GLY A 300 21.85 15.82 6.68
C GLY A 300 22.09 16.74 7.89
N LYS A 301 22.73 17.91 7.70
CA LYS A 301 23.08 18.83 8.81
C LYS A 301 21.98 19.82 9.19
N GLU A 302 21.27 20.36 8.20
CA GLU A 302 20.25 21.38 8.39
C GLU A 302 18.86 20.77 8.60
N LYS A 303 18.47 19.84 7.72
CA LYS A 303 17.27 19.03 7.83
C LYS A 303 17.66 17.60 8.16
N ILE A 304 17.01 17.01 9.15
CA ILE A 304 17.23 15.61 9.53
C ILE A 304 16.56 14.74 8.47
N ASP A 305 17.36 14.20 7.57
CA ASP A 305 16.93 13.16 6.64
C ASP A 305 17.12 11.78 7.28
N HIS A 306 16.33 10.81 6.85
CA HIS A 306 16.40 9.46 7.40
C HIS A 306 16.17 8.38 6.36
N SER A 307 16.92 7.30 6.49
CA SER A 307 16.76 6.09 5.69
C SER A 307 16.60 4.88 6.61
N TRP A 308 15.92 3.85 6.10
CA TRP A 308 15.77 2.58 6.80
C TRP A 308 16.65 1.54 6.13
N TYR A 309 17.66 1.08 6.86
CA TYR A 309 18.48 -0.05 6.47
C TYR A 309 17.75 -1.33 6.85
N LYS A 310 17.32 -2.11 5.85
CA LYS A 310 16.49 -3.30 6.05
C LYS A 310 17.28 -4.54 5.71
N VAL A 311 17.37 -5.48 6.64
CA VAL A 311 18.00 -6.77 6.44
C VAL A 311 16.96 -7.84 6.70
N ASN A 312 16.50 -8.52 5.65
CA ASN A 312 15.61 -9.68 5.76
C ASN A 312 16.37 -10.88 5.19
N VAL A 313 16.64 -11.87 6.04
CA VAL A 313 17.48 -13.01 5.65
C VAL A 313 16.81 -14.31 6.03
N VAL A 314 16.83 -15.25 5.10
CA VAL A 314 16.53 -16.66 5.35
C VAL A 314 17.78 -17.47 5.07
N VAL A 315 18.21 -18.25 6.06
CA VAL A 315 19.35 -19.16 5.93
C VAL A 315 18.84 -20.58 6.09
N ARG A 316 19.09 -21.42 5.09
CA ARG A 316 18.83 -22.85 5.16
C ARG A 316 20.15 -23.61 5.11
N TRP A 317 20.47 -24.27 6.21
CA TRP A 317 21.60 -25.17 6.31
C TRP A 317 21.11 -26.62 6.19
N SER A 318 21.82 -27.44 5.41
CA SER A 318 21.55 -28.88 5.25
C SER A 318 22.80 -29.67 5.59
N ALA A 319 22.62 -30.78 6.34
CA ALA A 319 23.71 -31.66 6.75
C ALA A 319 24.29 -32.47 5.59
N THR A 320 23.42 -32.99 4.71
CA THR A 320 23.75 -33.95 3.64
C THR A 320 23.01 -33.61 2.33
N PRO A 321 23.70 -33.07 1.30
CA PRO A 321 25.08 -32.59 1.30
C PRO A 321 25.25 -31.35 2.18
N THR A 322 26.45 -31.12 2.74
CA THR A 322 26.74 -29.94 3.56
C THR A 322 26.65 -28.67 2.70
N GLN A 323 25.47 -28.05 2.71
CA GLN A 323 25.13 -26.90 1.87
C GLN A 323 24.41 -25.85 2.72
N THR A 324 24.82 -24.60 2.57
CA THR A 324 24.13 -23.45 3.17
C THR A 324 23.62 -22.57 2.05
N VAL A 325 22.32 -22.33 2.04
CA VAL A 325 21.66 -21.41 1.11
C VAL A 325 21.24 -20.18 1.90
N VAL A 326 21.74 -19.02 1.47
CA VAL A 326 21.41 -17.72 2.07
C VAL A 326 20.58 -16.94 1.07
N LEU A 327 19.38 -16.54 1.48
CA LEU A 327 18.49 -15.67 0.71
C LEU A 327 18.35 -14.35 1.45
N ILE A 328 18.78 -13.26 0.83
CA ILE A 328 18.68 -11.91 1.37
C ILE A 328 17.69 -11.14 0.50
N PHE A 329 16.63 -10.63 1.12
CA PHE A 329 15.60 -9.86 0.42
C PHE A 329 15.88 -8.37 0.59
N ASP A 330 15.81 -7.63 -0.51
CA ASP A 330 16.01 -6.18 -0.55
C ASP A 330 17.32 -5.73 0.11
N ALA A 331 18.41 -6.46 -0.16
CA ALA A 331 19.73 -6.18 0.43
C ALA A 331 20.18 -4.73 0.11
N PRO A 332 20.57 -3.94 1.12
CA PRO A 332 21.20 -2.64 0.90
C PRO A 332 22.51 -2.81 0.12
N LYS A 333 22.87 -1.86 -0.75
CA LYS A 333 24.09 -1.93 -1.60
C LYS A 333 25.36 -2.12 -0.77
N GLU A 334 25.40 -1.54 0.42
CA GLU A 334 26.49 -1.69 1.37
C GLU A 334 26.60 -3.13 1.87
N LEU A 335 25.47 -3.80 2.09
CA LEU A 335 25.42 -5.22 2.45
C LEU A 335 25.87 -6.09 1.27
N GLU A 336 25.36 -5.81 0.08
CA GLU A 336 25.70 -6.56 -1.15
C GLU A 336 27.21 -6.49 -1.45
N ARG A 337 27.85 -5.35 -1.20
CA ARG A 337 29.30 -5.20 -1.39
C ARG A 337 30.12 -5.89 -0.28
N ARG A 338 29.65 -5.84 0.97
CA ARG A 338 30.47 -6.22 2.14
C ARG A 338 30.28 -7.66 2.57
N LEU A 339 29.09 -8.22 2.43
CA LEU A 339 28.75 -9.54 2.93
C LEU A 339 29.35 -10.71 2.12
N PRO A 340 29.47 -10.65 0.77
CA PRO A 340 30.03 -11.77 0.01
C PRO A 340 31.49 -12.03 0.34
N ARG A 341 32.27 -10.99 0.65
CA ARG A 341 33.71 -11.12 0.93
C ARG A 341 34.02 -12.07 2.10
N PRO A 342 33.48 -11.89 3.33
CA PRO A 342 33.70 -12.80 4.44
C PRO A 342 33.07 -14.19 4.23
N LEU A 343 32.11 -14.33 3.31
CA LEU A 343 31.47 -15.60 2.97
C LEU A 343 32.18 -16.38 1.85
N LEU A 344 32.94 -15.70 0.97
CA LEU A 344 33.55 -16.26 -0.24
C LEU A 344 35.10 -16.27 -0.22
N GLU A 345 35.76 -15.45 0.60
CA GLU A 345 37.17 -15.67 0.99
C GLU A 345 37.26 -16.99 1.79
N PRO A 346 38.43 -17.66 1.91
CA PRO A 346 38.47 -19.10 2.22
C PRO A 346 37.97 -19.41 3.63
N VAL A 347 36.65 -19.51 3.77
CA VAL A 347 35.97 -20.14 4.88
C VAL A 347 36.40 -21.60 4.83
N THR A 348 37.21 -22.00 5.79
CA THR A 348 37.66 -23.38 5.93
C THR A 348 36.42 -24.28 5.92
N LYS A 349 36.45 -25.42 5.22
CA LYS A 349 35.31 -26.35 5.10
C LYS A 349 34.73 -26.75 6.48
N GLU A 350 35.54 -26.62 7.52
CA GLU A 350 35.21 -26.81 8.92
C GLU A 350 34.29 -25.75 9.53
N LEU A 351 34.35 -24.48 9.07
CA LEU A 351 33.46 -23.40 9.55
C LEU A 351 32.05 -23.55 8.97
N LEU A 352 31.92 -24.03 7.74
CA LEU A 352 30.63 -24.28 7.07
C LEU A 352 29.80 -25.41 7.71
N ARG A 353 30.40 -26.15 8.65
CA ARG A 353 29.68 -27.17 9.43
C ARG A 353 28.75 -26.58 10.47
N ASP A 354 29.01 -25.35 10.92
CA ASP A 354 28.15 -24.69 11.90
C ASP A 354 26.98 -23.95 11.20
N PRO A 355 25.71 -24.26 11.53
CA PRO A 355 24.55 -23.67 10.87
C PRO A 355 24.40 -22.16 11.12
N PHE A 356 25.03 -21.61 12.15
CA PHE A 356 24.89 -20.20 12.56
C PHE A 356 26.06 -19.31 12.12
N LEU A 357 27.02 -19.84 11.36
CA LEU A 357 28.13 -19.04 10.83
C LEU A 357 27.64 -17.80 10.05
N ILE A 358 26.56 -17.92 9.28
CA ILE A 358 26.01 -16.79 8.52
C ILE A 358 25.47 -15.70 9.46
N HIS A 359 24.85 -16.08 10.59
CA HIS A 359 24.37 -15.13 11.60
C HIS A 359 25.50 -14.39 12.28
N LEU A 360 26.69 -14.99 12.39
CA LEU A 360 27.87 -14.29 12.86
C LEU A 360 28.26 -13.13 11.92
N CYS A 361 28.33 -13.40 10.61
CA CYS A 361 28.64 -12.38 9.61
C CYS A 361 27.55 -11.29 9.55
N LEU A 362 26.28 -11.69 9.63
CA LEU A 362 25.16 -10.75 9.65
C LEU A 362 25.18 -9.88 10.91
N ALA A 363 25.44 -10.46 12.09
CA ALA A 363 25.51 -9.73 13.34
C ALA A 363 26.60 -8.65 13.30
N GLU A 364 27.77 -8.94 12.71
CA GLU A 364 28.83 -7.96 12.53
C GLU A 364 28.39 -6.76 11.69
N GLU A 365 27.75 -7.03 10.55
CA GLU A 365 27.23 -6.00 9.65
C GLU A 365 26.14 -5.15 10.32
N VAL A 366 25.20 -5.79 11.03
CA VAL A 366 24.10 -5.08 11.72
C VAL A 366 24.62 -4.25 12.89
N VAL A 367 25.54 -4.78 13.71
CA VAL A 367 26.16 -4.03 14.82
C VAL A 367 26.88 -2.79 14.31
N ARG A 368 27.59 -2.88 13.18
CA ARG A 368 28.26 -1.73 12.59
C ARG A 368 27.26 -0.66 12.16
N VAL A 369 26.22 -1.04 11.43
CA VAL A 369 25.20 -0.09 10.95
C VAL A 369 24.44 0.55 12.13
N GLN A 370 24.16 -0.23 13.18
CA GLN A 370 23.57 0.27 14.42
C GLN A 370 24.51 1.22 15.17
N ASN A 371 25.81 0.92 15.21
CA ASN A 371 26.80 1.82 15.78
C ASN A 371 26.75 3.17 15.07
N ASP A 372 26.78 3.20 13.74
CA ASP A 372 26.75 4.44 12.97
C ASP A 372 25.46 5.25 13.24
N ALA A 373 24.31 4.58 13.35
CA ALA A 373 23.05 5.21 13.75
C ALA A 373 23.13 5.86 15.14
N VAL A 374 23.68 5.17 16.15
CA VAL A 374 23.85 5.71 17.51
C VAL A 374 24.79 6.91 17.53
N TRP A 375 25.89 6.88 16.77
CA TRP A 375 26.82 8.00 16.69
C TRP A 375 26.24 9.20 15.94
N SER A 376 25.45 8.97 14.91
CA SER A 376 24.72 10.04 14.21
C SER A 376 23.78 10.75 15.18
N LEU A 377 22.94 10.02 15.92
CA LEU A 377 22.05 10.56 16.95
C LEU A 377 22.82 11.38 17.99
N ARG A 378 23.91 10.83 18.53
CA ARG A 378 24.77 11.54 19.49
C ARG A 378 25.26 12.89 18.94
N THR A 379 25.60 12.94 17.66
CA THR A 379 26.13 14.13 17.01
C THR A 379 25.05 15.21 16.93
N TYR A 380 23.82 14.85 16.51
CA TYR A 380 22.69 15.79 16.52
C TYR A 380 22.35 16.31 17.92
N VAL A 381 22.31 15.42 18.93
CA VAL A 381 22.07 15.82 20.33
C VAL A 381 23.17 16.79 20.79
N ARG A 382 24.43 16.50 20.47
CA ARG A 382 25.56 17.37 20.82
C ARG A 382 25.49 18.73 20.12
N ASP A 383 25.02 18.79 18.88
CA ASP A 383 24.91 20.05 18.16
C ASP A 383 23.80 20.93 18.73
N LEU A 384 22.70 20.33 19.20
CA LEU A 384 21.66 21.04 19.97
C LEU A 384 22.22 21.58 21.29
N GLU A 385 22.95 20.75 22.06
CA GLU A 385 23.58 21.17 23.33
C GLU A 385 24.55 22.35 23.15
N LYS A 386 25.18 22.48 21.98
CA LYS A 386 26.10 23.59 21.67
C LYS A 386 25.38 24.88 21.25
N GLN A 387 24.19 24.79 20.68
CA GLN A 387 23.44 25.93 20.14
C GLN A 387 22.69 26.75 21.21
N ARG A 388 23.02 26.57 22.50
CA ARG A 388 22.39 27.28 23.62
C ARG A 388 22.60 28.80 23.53
N THR A 389 21.58 29.54 23.13
CA THR A 389 21.54 31.01 23.20
C THR A 389 21.15 31.48 24.59
N LYS A 390 21.98 32.34 25.22
CA LYS A 390 21.76 32.83 26.59
C LYS A 390 20.82 34.02 26.72
N GLU A 391 20.71 34.86 25.67
CA GLU A 391 20.03 36.16 25.80
C GLU A 391 18.58 36.13 25.29
N ASN A 392 18.32 35.44 24.18
CA ASN A 392 16.97 35.26 23.63
C ASN A 392 16.73 33.80 23.23
N PRO A 393 15.95 33.04 24.02
CA PRO A 393 15.65 31.66 23.69
C PRO A 393 14.63 31.60 22.54
N SER A 394 15.05 31.03 21.40
CA SER A 394 14.18 30.71 20.27
C SER A 394 14.43 29.26 19.82
N PRO A 395 14.12 28.27 20.68
CA PRO A 395 14.37 26.86 20.36
C PRO A 395 13.50 26.39 19.19
N ASP A 396 14.09 25.61 18.30
CA ASP A 396 13.37 24.91 17.25
C ASP A 396 12.72 23.64 17.82
N TYR A 397 11.50 23.80 18.33
CA TYR A 397 10.73 22.69 18.90
C TYR A 397 10.42 21.58 17.89
N GLN A 398 10.25 21.91 16.60
CA GLN A 398 9.98 20.90 15.58
C GLN A 398 11.18 19.98 15.42
N ARG A 399 12.38 20.55 15.28
CA ARG A 399 13.62 19.79 15.19
C ARG A 399 13.90 18.96 16.44
N LEU A 400 13.63 19.50 17.64
CA LEU A 400 13.76 18.77 18.91
C LEU A 400 12.84 17.55 18.95
N HIS A 401 11.55 17.72 18.62
CA HIS A 401 10.58 16.63 18.62
C HIS A 401 10.82 15.59 17.51
N ASP A 402 11.21 16.03 16.32
CA ASP A 402 11.56 15.10 15.24
C ASP A 402 12.78 14.27 15.63
N LEU A 403 13.85 14.89 16.17
CA LEU A 403 15.00 14.16 16.67
C LEU A 403 14.62 13.18 17.80
N ALA A 404 13.71 13.55 18.69
CA ALA A 404 13.21 12.67 19.75
C ALA A 404 12.49 11.45 19.16
N ARG A 405 11.66 11.63 18.13
CA ARG A 405 11.03 10.53 17.38
C ARG A 405 12.09 9.60 16.76
N HIS A 406 13.13 10.17 16.14
CA HIS A 406 14.24 9.39 15.60
C HIS A 406 15.01 8.61 16.68
N ALA A 407 15.27 9.24 17.82
CA ALA A 407 15.94 8.60 18.97
C ALA A 407 15.15 7.41 19.51
N ILE A 408 13.81 7.54 19.61
CA ILE A 408 12.92 6.45 20.04
C ILE A 408 13.05 5.26 19.08
N HIS A 409 12.96 5.49 17.77
CA HIS A 409 13.06 4.41 16.79
C HIS A 409 14.44 3.73 16.82
N ILE A 410 15.53 4.48 16.98
CA ILE A 410 16.88 3.89 17.08
C ILE A 410 16.98 3.00 18.32
N CYS A 411 16.51 3.47 19.49
CA CYS A 411 16.46 2.63 20.70
C CYS A 411 15.63 1.37 20.49
N GLU A 412 14.42 1.49 19.94
CA GLU A 412 13.53 0.35 19.69
C GLU A 412 14.19 -0.70 18.79
N THR A 413 14.84 -0.28 17.71
CA THR A 413 15.53 -1.22 16.81
C THR A 413 16.73 -1.90 17.47
N LEU A 414 17.43 -1.23 18.38
CA LEU A 414 18.52 -1.81 19.17
C LEU A 414 18.00 -2.82 20.19
N ASP A 415 16.89 -2.50 20.87
CA ASP A 415 16.23 -3.41 21.81
C ASP A 415 15.84 -4.71 21.11
N LEU A 416 15.21 -4.61 19.94
CA LEU A 416 14.84 -5.77 19.12
C LEU A 416 16.04 -6.52 18.56
N GLY A 417 17.12 -5.82 18.21
CA GLY A 417 18.39 -6.43 17.81
C GLY A 417 19.01 -7.26 18.94
N ALA A 418 19.02 -6.74 20.17
CA ALA A 418 19.50 -7.46 21.35
C ALA A 418 18.65 -8.71 21.65
N VAL A 419 17.31 -8.58 21.62
CA VAL A 419 16.38 -9.72 21.80
C VAL A 419 16.58 -10.78 20.71
N SER A 420 16.76 -10.36 19.45
CA SER A 420 17.00 -11.29 18.34
C SER A 420 18.33 -12.04 18.50
N MET A 421 19.38 -11.35 18.97
CA MET A 421 20.68 -11.99 19.27
C MET A 421 20.60 -12.95 20.46
N GLU A 422 19.83 -12.62 21.49
CA GLU A 422 19.58 -13.52 22.61
C GLU A 422 18.88 -14.81 22.17
N SER A 423 17.85 -14.69 21.32
CA SER A 423 17.19 -15.85 20.72
C SER A 423 18.14 -16.66 19.83
N THR A 424 18.97 -15.99 19.01
CA THR A 424 19.99 -16.62 18.17
C THR A 424 20.96 -17.47 19.01
N LEU A 425 21.44 -16.92 20.13
CA LEU A 425 22.34 -17.61 21.06
C LEU A 425 21.66 -18.80 21.76
N ALA A 426 20.40 -18.64 22.18
CA ALA A 426 19.64 -19.71 22.81
C ALA A 426 19.47 -20.91 21.85
N HIS A 427 19.08 -20.66 20.60
CA HIS A 427 18.96 -21.72 19.59
C HIS A 427 20.30 -22.36 19.23
N HIS A 428 21.38 -21.57 19.16
CA HIS A 428 22.72 -22.09 18.95
C HIS A 428 23.17 -23.01 20.10
N ALA A 429 22.84 -22.68 21.35
CA ALA A 429 23.19 -23.51 22.50
C ALA A 429 22.45 -24.87 22.48
N VAL A 430 21.16 -24.88 22.14
CA VAL A 430 20.35 -26.10 22.06
C VAL A 430 20.92 -27.09 21.03
N LEU A 431 21.38 -26.59 19.88
CA LEU A 431 22.01 -27.40 18.84
C LEU A 431 23.31 -28.10 19.31
N ALA A 432 23.97 -27.55 20.33
CA ALA A 432 25.17 -28.16 20.93
C ALA A 432 24.82 -29.37 21.81
N ASP A 433 23.72 -29.28 22.55
CA ASP A 433 23.27 -30.30 23.50
C ASP A 433 22.67 -31.52 22.80
N GLU A 434 22.06 -31.32 21.63
CA GLU A 434 21.45 -32.39 20.81
C GLU A 434 22.48 -33.17 19.99
N ALA A 435 23.72 -32.68 19.86
CA ALA A 435 24.76 -33.39 19.11
C ALA A 435 25.33 -34.57 19.94
N PRO A 436 25.26 -35.83 19.46
CA PRO A 436 25.73 -36.98 20.23
C PRO A 436 27.22 -36.86 20.58
N ALA A 437 27.52 -36.84 21.88
CA ALA A 437 28.86 -36.62 22.44
C ALA A 437 29.93 -37.59 21.90
N ALA A 438 29.52 -38.78 21.45
CA ALA A 438 30.39 -39.82 20.90
C ALA A 438 30.77 -39.65 19.41
N ALA A 439 30.05 -38.82 18.64
CA ALA A 439 30.23 -38.68 17.19
C ALA A 439 30.85 -37.34 16.75
N ALA A 440 30.90 -36.33 17.63
CA ALA A 440 31.42 -35.02 17.26
C ALA A 440 32.96 -34.98 17.25
N ASP A 441 33.54 -34.67 16.09
CA ASP A 441 34.95 -34.34 15.89
C ASP A 441 35.40 -33.21 16.85
N HIS A 442 36.58 -33.31 17.45
CA HIS A 442 37.15 -32.28 18.32
C HIS A 442 37.19 -30.90 17.64
N ARG A 443 37.39 -30.88 16.31
CA ARG A 443 37.37 -29.65 15.53
C ARG A 443 35.98 -29.03 15.41
N ALA A 444 34.92 -29.83 15.28
CA ALA A 444 33.54 -29.33 15.21
C ALA A 444 33.12 -28.64 16.52
N ARG A 445 33.49 -29.22 17.68
CA ARG A 445 33.28 -28.59 18.99
C ARG A 445 34.02 -27.27 19.14
N PHE A 446 35.23 -27.18 18.60
CA PHE A 446 36.00 -25.93 18.60
C PHE A 446 35.32 -24.86 17.76
N THR A 447 34.90 -25.19 16.52
CA THR A 447 34.18 -24.25 15.63
C THR A 447 32.90 -23.75 16.29
N HIS A 448 32.08 -24.65 16.83
CA HIS A 448 30.84 -24.30 17.51
C HIS A 448 31.09 -23.34 18.68
N ARG A 449 32.06 -23.65 19.54
CA ARG A 449 32.44 -22.77 20.66
C ARG A 449 32.92 -21.40 20.17
N HIS A 450 33.70 -21.37 19.09
CA HIS A 450 34.19 -20.12 18.51
C HIS A 450 33.03 -19.25 17.99
N VAL A 451 32.10 -19.84 17.25
CA VAL A 451 30.90 -19.14 16.75
C VAL A 451 30.06 -18.64 17.92
N HIS A 452 29.82 -19.48 18.94
CA HIS A 452 29.06 -19.10 20.13
C HIS A 452 29.67 -17.87 20.84
N GLN A 453 30.97 -17.91 21.14
CA GLN A 453 31.67 -16.82 21.82
C GLN A 453 31.62 -15.52 21.02
N ARG A 454 31.70 -15.59 19.69
CA ARG A 454 31.60 -14.42 18.83
C ARG A 454 30.18 -13.87 18.76
N LEU A 455 29.16 -14.72 18.74
CA LEU A 455 27.76 -14.32 18.85
C LEU A 455 27.46 -13.67 20.21
N GLU A 456 28.02 -14.19 21.31
CA GLU A 456 27.93 -13.60 22.65
C GLU A 456 28.55 -12.20 22.69
N PHE A 457 29.73 -12.03 22.07
CA PHE A 457 30.34 -10.73 21.91
C PHE A 457 29.41 -9.75 21.17
N PHE A 458 28.79 -10.17 20.06
CA PHE A 458 27.87 -9.29 19.34
C PHE A 458 26.58 -8.99 20.12
N LYS A 459 26.02 -9.94 20.87
CA LYS A 459 24.93 -9.66 21.83
C LYS A 459 25.35 -8.55 22.80
N HIS A 460 26.53 -8.67 23.39
CA HIS A 460 27.04 -7.67 24.32
C HIS A 460 27.25 -6.30 23.65
N MET A 461 27.69 -6.28 22.39
CA MET A 461 27.80 -5.03 21.62
C MET A 461 26.44 -4.37 21.37
N PHE A 462 25.38 -5.13 21.07
CA PHE A 462 24.01 -4.58 20.98
C PHE A 462 23.57 -3.97 22.31
N GLU A 463 23.80 -4.66 23.43
CA GLU A 463 23.46 -4.15 24.76
C GLU A 463 24.23 -2.86 25.11
N SER A 464 25.51 -2.80 24.77
CA SER A 464 26.34 -1.59 24.97
C SER A 464 25.85 -0.41 24.12
N LEU A 465 25.49 -0.66 22.86
CA LEU A 465 24.91 0.34 21.97
C LEU A 465 23.54 0.80 22.45
N ARG A 466 22.69 -0.11 22.94
CA ARG A 466 21.40 0.18 23.57
C ARG A 466 21.57 1.15 24.74
N CYS A 467 22.47 0.86 25.68
CA CYS A 467 22.74 1.74 26.83
C CYS A 467 23.15 3.15 26.37
N ARG A 468 23.99 3.26 25.33
CA ARG A 468 24.42 4.54 24.77
C ARG A 468 23.28 5.30 24.10
N SER A 469 22.44 4.59 23.35
CA SER A 469 21.26 5.18 22.71
C SER A 469 20.26 5.68 23.76
N SER A 470 20.04 4.93 24.84
CA SER A 470 19.21 5.34 25.98
C SER A 470 19.74 6.61 26.62
N SER A 471 21.05 6.67 26.90
CA SER A 471 21.68 7.88 27.46
C SER A 471 21.57 9.09 26.52
N ASN A 472 21.70 8.90 25.20
CA ASN A 472 21.49 9.98 24.22
C ASN A 472 20.03 10.45 24.21
N LYS A 473 19.06 9.53 24.34
CA LYS A 473 17.64 9.86 24.44
C LYS A 473 17.32 10.64 25.71
N GLU A 474 17.87 10.24 26.86
CA GLU A 474 17.73 10.97 28.14
C GLU A 474 18.36 12.38 28.08
N ARG A 475 19.53 12.51 27.43
CA ARG A 475 20.15 13.82 27.20
C ARG A 475 19.26 14.72 26.35
N LEU A 476 18.67 14.19 25.30
CA LEU A 476 17.74 14.94 24.45
C LEU A 476 16.48 15.38 25.20
N ASP A 477 15.93 14.51 26.06
CA ASP A 477 14.78 14.85 26.90
C ASP A 477 15.12 15.98 27.88
N ASN A 478 16.31 15.92 28.50
CA ASN A 478 16.81 16.99 29.36
C ASN A 478 16.98 18.33 28.61
N GLU A 479 17.53 18.32 27.39
CA GLU A 479 17.62 19.54 26.57
C GLU A 479 16.25 20.11 26.20
N MET A 480 15.27 19.24 25.90
CA MET A 480 13.90 19.66 25.62
C MET A 480 13.26 20.32 26.84
N GLN A 481 13.41 19.72 28.03
CA GLN A 481 12.92 20.32 29.29
C GLN A 481 13.62 21.65 29.59
N LEU A 482 14.93 21.72 29.40
CA LEU A 482 15.70 22.96 29.57
C LEU A 482 15.22 24.07 28.63
N ALA A 483 14.92 23.76 27.37
CA ALA A 483 14.39 24.71 26.40
C ALA A 483 13.05 25.31 26.88
N PHE A 484 12.11 24.47 27.34
CA PHE A 484 10.83 24.93 27.88
C PHE A 484 10.99 25.81 29.12
N HIS A 485 11.84 25.39 30.07
CA HIS A 485 12.08 26.18 31.29
C HIS A 485 12.76 27.52 30.98
N THR A 486 13.66 27.56 30.01
CA THR A 486 14.35 28.79 29.61
C THR A 486 13.40 29.79 28.95
N VAL A 487 12.52 29.33 28.05
CA VAL A 487 11.50 30.17 27.44
C VAL A 487 10.52 30.69 28.50
N ALA A 488 10.03 29.82 29.39
CA ALA A 488 9.14 30.24 30.48
C ALA A 488 9.79 31.28 31.41
N GLN A 489 11.09 31.14 31.71
CA GLN A 489 11.84 32.11 32.51
C GLN A 489 12.00 33.45 31.76
N HIS A 490 12.26 33.41 30.45
CA HIS A 490 12.34 34.60 29.61
C HIS A 490 11.00 35.33 29.55
N ASP A 491 9.90 34.63 29.28
CA ASP A 491 8.55 35.20 29.25
C ASP A 491 8.16 35.81 30.60
N SER A 492 8.54 35.15 31.71
CA SER A 492 8.34 35.69 33.06
C SER A 492 9.11 36.99 33.27
N ARG A 493 10.37 37.06 32.83
CA ARG A 493 11.19 38.28 32.92
C ARG A 493 10.59 39.40 32.07
N THR A 494 10.22 39.12 30.82
CA THR A 494 9.56 40.07 29.93
C THR A 494 8.23 40.55 30.54
N GLY A 495 7.45 39.66 31.15
CA GLY A 495 6.23 40.02 31.89
C GLY A 495 6.50 40.97 33.07
N VAL A 496 7.59 40.75 33.82
CA VAL A 496 8.01 41.66 34.90
C VAL A 496 8.45 43.02 34.35
N GLU A 497 9.19 43.03 33.23
CA GLU A 497 9.63 44.28 32.57
C GLU A 497 8.42 45.07 32.04
N ILE A 498 7.45 44.41 31.41
CA ILE A 498 6.17 45.01 31.00
C ILE A 498 5.40 45.54 32.21
N ALA A 499 5.28 44.78 33.29
CA ALA A 499 4.59 45.22 34.50
C ALA A 499 5.26 46.44 35.13
N ARG A 500 6.60 46.50 35.11
CA ARG A 500 7.37 47.65 35.59
C ARG A 500 7.17 48.88 34.72
N ALA A 501 7.20 48.73 33.40
CA ALA A 501 6.91 49.80 32.45
C ALA A 501 5.46 50.32 32.63
N ALA A 502 4.48 49.42 32.77
CA ALA A 502 3.10 49.77 33.06
C ALA A 502 2.95 50.48 34.42
N GLN A 503 3.76 50.12 35.42
CA GLN A 503 3.78 50.80 36.72
C GLN A 503 4.34 52.23 36.61
N SER A 504 5.42 52.45 35.85
CA SER A 504 5.94 53.80 35.60
C SER A 504 4.96 54.65 34.81
N ASP A 505 4.31 54.07 33.79
CA ASP A 505 3.28 54.77 33.01
C ASP A 505 2.07 55.12 33.90
N SER A 506 1.68 54.22 34.80
CA SER A 506 0.65 54.48 35.81
C SER A 506 1.02 55.61 36.76
N ALA A 507 2.30 55.75 37.12
CA ALA A 507 2.79 56.84 37.95
C ALA A 507 2.73 58.19 37.20
N ALA A 508 3.16 58.22 35.93
CA ALA A 508 3.05 59.41 35.08
C ALA A 508 1.59 59.84 34.91
N MET A 509 0.68 58.89 34.65
CA MET A 509 -0.76 59.13 34.51
C MET A 509 -1.41 59.69 35.78
N LYS A 510 -0.98 59.24 36.97
CA LYS A 510 -1.40 59.82 38.26
C LYS A 510 -0.98 61.28 38.41
N THR A 511 0.24 61.64 38.02
CA THR A 511 0.74 63.04 38.10
C THR A 511 -0.05 63.96 37.18
N ILE A 512 -0.29 63.55 35.93
CA ILE A 512 -1.10 64.32 34.98
C ILE A 512 -2.53 64.53 35.53
N SER A 513 -3.13 63.46 36.06
CA SER A 513 -4.49 63.51 36.62
C SER A 513 -4.58 64.42 37.86
N PHE A 514 -3.53 64.46 38.69
CA PHE A 514 -3.45 65.38 39.82
C PHE A 514 -3.34 66.83 39.36
N LEU A 515 -2.47 67.11 38.38
CA LEU A 515 -2.32 68.46 37.83
C LEU A 515 -3.63 68.98 37.24
N THR A 516 -4.36 68.16 36.48
CA THR A 516 -5.67 68.55 35.94
C THR A 516 -6.68 68.82 37.06
N LEU A 517 -6.76 67.98 38.09
CA LEU A 517 -7.64 68.20 39.25
C LEU A 517 -7.33 69.46 40.06
N ALA A 518 -6.05 69.85 40.14
CA ALA A 518 -5.63 71.04 40.86
C ALA A 518 -5.90 72.34 40.07
N PHE A 519 -5.68 72.32 38.75
CA PHE A 519 -5.84 73.53 37.93
C PHE A 519 -7.26 73.74 37.41
N LEU A 520 -7.97 72.68 36.99
CA LEU A 520 -9.28 72.77 36.32
C LEU A 520 -10.34 73.56 37.11
N PRO A 521 -10.49 73.39 38.44
CA PRO A 521 -11.50 74.14 39.19
C PRO A 521 -11.16 75.63 39.28
N ALA A 522 -9.88 75.96 39.46
CA ALA A 522 -9.42 77.35 39.50
C ALA A 522 -9.58 78.03 38.13
N THR A 523 -9.24 77.36 37.02
CA THR A 523 -9.48 77.89 35.67
C THR A 523 -10.96 78.02 35.35
N PHE A 524 -11.82 77.07 35.76
CA PHE A 524 -13.26 77.19 35.55
C PHE A 524 -13.86 78.39 36.30
N ILE A 525 -13.52 78.54 37.58
CA ILE A 525 -13.95 79.70 38.40
C ILE A 525 -13.38 80.99 37.81
N SER A 526 -12.11 81.02 37.39
CA SER A 526 -11.52 82.15 36.69
C SER A 526 -12.32 82.52 35.45
N ALA A 527 -12.66 81.56 34.58
CA ALA A 527 -13.44 81.81 33.37
C ALA A 527 -14.84 82.40 33.66
N VAL A 528 -15.55 81.88 34.68
CA VAL A 528 -16.86 82.41 35.11
C VAL A 528 -16.76 83.87 35.56
N PHE A 529 -15.66 84.25 36.20
CA PHE A 529 -15.45 85.56 36.78
C PHE A 529 -14.57 86.51 35.95
N SER A 530 -13.95 86.02 34.87
CA SER A 530 -12.89 86.70 34.10
C SER A 530 -13.36 87.99 33.43
N MET A 531 -14.67 88.15 33.24
CA MET A 531 -15.22 89.30 32.54
C MET A 531 -15.62 90.46 33.47
N SER A 532 -15.68 90.26 34.79
CA SER A 532 -16.26 91.26 35.71
C SER A 532 -15.26 91.95 36.65
N PHE A 533 -14.01 91.49 36.71
CA PHE A 533 -13.03 91.97 37.72
C PHE A 533 -11.93 92.89 37.18
N PHE A 534 -11.63 92.84 35.88
CA PHE A 534 -10.69 93.74 35.23
C PHE A 534 -11.46 94.64 34.28
N ASN A 535 -11.41 95.95 34.51
CA ASN A 535 -12.03 96.94 33.63
C ASN A 535 -10.97 97.97 33.24
N VAL A 536 -10.80 98.18 31.93
CA VAL A 536 -9.92 99.21 31.39
C VAL A 536 -10.78 100.45 31.21
N ASP A 537 -10.37 101.55 31.82
CA ASP A 537 -11.13 102.80 31.77
C ASP A 537 -10.93 103.47 30.41
N ASP A 538 -12.01 103.62 29.63
CA ASP A 538 -11.95 104.00 28.20
C ASP A 538 -11.38 105.42 27.96
N ASP A 539 -11.42 106.28 28.98
CA ASP A 539 -10.96 107.67 28.88
C ASP A 539 -9.50 107.89 29.31
N THR A 540 -8.91 106.98 30.09
CA THR A 540 -7.56 107.14 30.66
C THR A 540 -6.59 106.02 30.26
N GLY A 541 -7.10 104.88 29.78
CA GLY A 541 -6.30 103.70 29.46
C GLY A 541 -5.67 103.01 30.67
N GLU A 542 -6.03 103.40 31.90
CA GLU A 542 -5.52 102.77 33.11
C GLU A 542 -6.27 101.46 33.44
N TRP A 543 -5.51 100.42 33.77
CA TRP A 543 -6.05 99.14 34.23
C TRP A 543 -6.56 99.27 35.67
N SER A 544 -7.88 99.22 35.85
CA SER A 544 -8.50 99.22 37.18
C SER A 544 -8.87 97.80 37.62
N VAL A 545 -8.43 97.41 38.82
CA VAL A 545 -8.75 96.12 39.43
C VAL A 545 -9.89 96.31 40.43
N SER A 546 -10.97 95.54 40.30
CA SER A 546 -12.11 95.63 41.21
C SER A 546 -11.74 95.21 42.64
N ASN A 547 -12.12 96.03 43.64
CA ASN A 547 -11.90 95.76 45.07
C ASN A 547 -12.63 94.49 45.58
N ARG A 548 -13.44 93.84 44.73
CA ARG A 548 -14.13 92.57 45.01
C ARG A 548 -13.37 91.33 44.53
N ILE A 549 -12.13 91.48 44.04
CA ILE A 549 -11.28 90.35 43.61
C ILE A 549 -11.07 89.29 44.70
N TRP A 550 -11.25 89.63 45.97
CA TRP A 550 -11.21 88.68 47.09
C TRP A 550 -12.27 87.56 46.97
N ILE A 551 -13.41 87.82 46.30
CA ILE A 551 -14.50 86.84 46.09
C ILE A 551 -14.00 85.68 45.22
N TYR A 552 -13.15 85.94 44.22
CA TYR A 552 -12.52 84.88 43.42
C TYR A 552 -11.75 83.92 44.32
N TRP A 553 -10.88 84.44 45.20
CA TRP A 553 -10.10 83.60 46.13
C TRP A 553 -10.98 82.85 47.12
N ALA A 554 -12.08 83.46 47.57
CA ALA A 554 -13.04 82.84 48.49
C ALA A 554 -13.77 81.62 47.90
N PHE A 555 -13.95 81.53 46.59
CA PHE A 555 -14.55 80.35 45.92
C PHE A 555 -13.51 79.41 45.31
N ALA A 556 -12.47 79.94 44.66
CA ALA A 556 -11.46 79.15 43.97
C ALA A 556 -10.67 78.25 44.93
N VAL A 557 -10.28 78.76 46.11
CA VAL A 557 -9.50 77.99 47.08
C VAL A 557 -10.31 76.84 47.69
N PRO A 558 -11.54 77.05 48.23
CA PRO A 558 -12.31 75.95 48.79
C PRO A 558 -12.72 74.88 47.78
N VAL A 559 -13.11 75.27 46.56
CA VAL A 559 -13.51 74.30 45.52
C VAL A 559 -12.31 73.44 45.11
N THR A 560 -11.14 74.05 44.91
CA THR A 560 -9.90 73.31 44.57
C THR A 560 -9.47 72.38 45.71
N LEU A 561 -9.57 72.82 46.97
CA LEU A 561 -9.29 71.96 48.13
C LEU A 561 -10.28 70.80 48.25
N LEU A 562 -11.55 71.04 47.94
CA LEU A 562 -12.61 70.03 47.99
C LEU A 562 -12.44 68.97 46.90
N THR A 563 -12.18 69.36 45.64
CA THR A 563 -11.96 68.42 44.54
C THR A 563 -10.69 67.58 44.77
N THR A 564 -9.59 68.22 45.18
CA THR A 564 -8.32 67.55 45.47
C THR A 564 -8.43 66.64 46.70
N GLY A 565 -9.15 67.09 47.74
CA GLY A 565 -9.38 66.32 48.97
C GLY A 565 -10.30 65.10 48.78
N LEU A 566 -11.34 65.22 47.95
CA LEU A 566 -12.20 64.10 47.56
C LEU A 566 -11.42 63.04 46.79
N TRP A 567 -10.60 63.46 45.82
CA TRP A 567 -9.72 62.55 45.09
C TRP A 567 -8.72 61.86 46.02
N TYR A 568 -8.10 62.60 46.94
CA TYR A 568 -7.15 62.03 47.90
C TYR A 568 -7.79 60.96 48.80
N ARG A 569 -9.01 61.21 49.31
CA ARG A 569 -9.79 60.22 50.07
C ARG A 569 -10.18 59.02 49.22
N TRP A 570 -10.58 59.24 47.98
CA TRP A 570 -10.97 58.18 47.04
C TRP A 570 -9.78 57.27 46.71
N GLN A 571 -8.63 57.86 46.37
CA GLN A 571 -7.37 57.17 46.09
C GLN A 571 -6.89 56.34 47.30
N ARG A 572 -7.02 56.86 48.52
CA ARG A 572 -6.65 56.12 49.75
C ARG A 572 -7.61 54.97 50.10
N ARG A 573 -8.88 55.04 49.72
CA ARG A 573 -9.90 54.03 50.09
C ARG A 573 -10.01 52.87 49.09
N LEU A 574 -9.80 53.11 47.79
CA LEU A 574 -9.97 52.08 46.76
C LEU A 574 -8.66 51.44 46.28
N TYR A 575 -7.51 52.06 46.51
CA TYR A 575 -6.21 51.53 46.11
C TYR A 575 -5.49 50.89 47.32
N GLN A 576 -5.93 49.69 47.73
CA GLN A 576 -5.09 48.84 48.58
C GLN A 576 -4.08 48.10 47.68
N PRO A 577 -2.75 48.22 47.90
CA PRO A 577 -1.76 47.51 47.09
C PRO A 577 -1.83 46.02 47.42
N MET A 578 -2.32 45.21 46.47
CA MET A 578 -2.51 43.77 46.69
C MET A 578 -1.24 42.92 46.57
N ILE A 579 -0.03 43.49 46.58
CA ILE A 579 1.19 42.68 46.55
C ILE A 579 2.26 43.31 47.45
N LYS A 580 2.37 42.80 48.68
CA LYS A 580 3.61 42.87 49.45
C LYS A 580 4.43 41.64 49.10
N VAL A 581 5.35 41.75 48.14
CA VAL A 581 6.45 40.77 48.04
C VAL A 581 7.38 41.05 49.22
N SER A 582 7.41 40.11 50.17
CA SER A 582 8.40 40.09 51.24
C SER A 582 9.78 39.91 50.60
N HIS A 583 10.57 40.98 50.57
CA HIS A 583 12.00 40.88 50.34
C HIS A 583 12.60 40.23 51.59
N ASP A 584 12.70 38.90 51.61
CA ASP A 584 13.57 38.23 52.56
C ASP A 584 15.01 38.43 52.08
N LYS A 585 15.79 39.14 52.89
CA LYS A 585 17.22 39.35 52.67
C LYS A 585 17.94 38.23 53.40
N THR A 586 18.20 37.12 52.72
CA THR A 586 19.22 36.18 53.16
C THR A 586 20.60 36.75 52.85
N LYS A 587 21.43 36.77 53.90
CA LYS A 587 22.84 37.16 53.90
C LYS A 587 23.70 36.20 53.09
#